data_AF-A0A1T5GDM3-F1
#
_entry.id   AF-A0A1T5GDM3-F1
#
_cell.length_a   1.000
_cell.length_b   1.000
_cell.length_c   1.000
_cell.angle_alpha   90.00
_cell.angle_beta   90.00
_cell.angle_gamma   90.00
#
_symmetry.space_group_name_H-M   'P 1'
#
loop_
_entity.id
_entity.type
_entity.pdbx_description
1 polymer ?
#
loop_
_entity_poly.entity_id
_entity_poly.type
_entity_poly.pdbx_seq_one_letter_code
_entity_poly.pdbx_strand_id
1 'polypeptide(L)'
;MVKLSRSAIFTINMVKLRRLVKGRSARGLSAAVSSDPNLISGFESMVIKSQYPHHVLSAIANELNDDIRLYYPPDEDLLEDDGSRFVKEIISLSNIDDCTLVINEMINADCFINGMSADDTSKYLHEYGKPNSLIIEQALKAAEKANKLNLQNGKYFS
;
A
#
# COMPACT_ATOMS: atom_id res chain seq x y z
N MET A 1 0.27 -25.01 23.11
CA MET A 1 1.28 -23.96 22.87
C MET A 1 0.69 -22.99 21.86
N VAL A 2 0.34 -21.77 22.24
CA VAL A 2 -0.25 -20.78 21.32
C VAL A 2 0.80 -20.41 20.29
N LYS A 3 0.54 -20.69 19.01
CA LYS A 3 1.41 -20.29 17.90
C LYS A 3 0.93 -18.92 17.40
N LEU A 4 1.80 -17.92 17.48
CA LEU A 4 1.54 -16.62 16.85
C LEU A 4 1.46 -16.77 15.33
N SER A 5 0.59 -15.99 14.70
CA SER A 5 0.55 -15.88 13.24
C SER A 5 1.84 -15.23 12.72
N ARG A 6 2.16 -15.46 11.44
CA ARG A 6 3.31 -14.80 10.79
C ARG A 6 3.15 -13.27 10.81
N SER A 7 1.94 -12.76 10.60
CA SER A 7 1.61 -11.34 10.70
C SER A 7 1.89 -10.79 12.08
N ALA A 8 1.46 -11.48 13.14
CA ALA A 8 1.72 -11.03 14.52
C ALA A 8 3.23 -10.94 14.81
N ILE A 9 4.01 -11.93 14.37
CA ILE A 9 5.47 -11.91 14.52
C ILE A 9 6.10 -10.73 13.75
N PHE A 10 5.66 -10.50 12.52
CA PHE A 10 6.11 -9.37 11.71
C PHE A 10 5.83 -8.04 12.40
N THR A 11 4.58 -7.80 12.81
CA THR A 11 4.15 -6.58 13.48
C THR A 11 4.95 -6.34 14.77
N ILE A 12 5.14 -7.37 15.61
CA ILE A 12 5.94 -7.25 16.84
C ILE A 12 7.38 -6.84 16.53
N ASN A 13 7.99 -7.46 15.52
CA ASN A 13 9.35 -7.13 15.12
C ASN A 13 9.47 -5.72 14.51
N MET A 14 8.48 -5.28 13.73
CA MET A 14 8.47 -3.94 13.16
C MET A 14 8.31 -2.86 14.24
N VAL A 15 7.41 -3.04 15.21
CA VAL A 15 7.29 -2.13 16.36
C VAL A 15 8.62 -2.04 17.09
N LYS A 16 9.26 -3.19 17.39
CA LYS A 16 10.57 -3.23 18.06
C LYS A 16 11.64 -2.50 17.26
N LEU A 17 11.74 -2.74 15.95
CA LEU A 17 12.72 -2.11 15.06
C LEU A 17 12.53 -0.59 15.04
N ARG A 18 11.33 -0.11 14.73
CA ARG A 18 11.03 1.33 14.63
C ARG A 18 11.27 2.05 15.95
N ARG A 19 10.82 1.46 17.06
CA ARG A 19 11.07 1.97 18.42
C ARG A 19 12.56 2.15 18.69
N LEU A 20 13.39 1.15 18.36
CA LEU A 20 14.84 1.20 18.56
C LEU A 20 15.50 2.26 17.67
N VAL A 21 15.11 2.36 16.39
CA VAL A 21 15.60 3.40 15.47
C VAL A 21 15.30 4.81 15.99
N LYS A 22 14.13 5.00 16.62
CA LYS A 22 13.71 6.28 17.22
C LYS A 22 14.25 6.49 18.65
N GLY A 23 15.11 5.60 19.16
CA GLY A 23 15.73 5.72 20.48
C GLY A 23 14.76 5.60 21.67
N ARG A 24 13.57 5.02 21.47
CA ARG A 24 12.57 4.83 22.54
C ARG A 24 12.81 3.50 23.25
N SER A 25 12.64 3.46 24.58
CA SER A 25 12.62 2.19 25.32
C SER A 25 11.23 1.54 25.26
N ALA A 26 11.13 0.22 25.40
CA ALA A 26 9.82 -0.47 25.38
C ALA A 26 8.88 0.05 26.47
N ARG A 27 9.41 0.30 27.67
CA ARG A 27 8.65 0.88 28.80
C ARG A 27 8.26 2.34 28.55
N GLY A 28 9.16 3.14 27.99
CA GLY A 28 8.89 4.54 27.65
C GLY A 28 7.79 4.67 26.60
N LEU A 29 7.85 3.84 25.55
CA LEU A 29 6.80 3.81 24.52
C LEU A 29 5.48 3.26 25.08
N SER A 30 5.51 2.23 25.95
CA SER A 30 4.30 1.70 26.59
C SER A 30 3.56 2.77 27.39
N ALA A 31 4.30 3.55 28.20
CA ALA A 31 3.72 4.62 29.00
C ALA A 31 3.14 5.78 28.17
N ALA A 32 3.59 5.95 26.92
CA ALA A 32 3.07 6.98 26.01
C ALA A 32 1.78 6.54 25.29
N VAL A 33 1.62 5.24 25.02
CA VAL A 33 0.52 4.72 24.18
C VAL A 33 -0.55 3.96 24.95
N SER A 34 -0.32 3.64 26.22
CA SER A 34 -1.23 2.82 27.04
C SER A 34 -1.09 3.14 28.53
N SER A 35 -2.12 2.77 29.30
CA SER A 35 -2.08 2.77 30.76
C SER A 35 -1.21 1.66 31.35
N ASP A 36 -0.93 0.59 30.60
CA ASP A 36 -0.01 -0.48 31.02
C ASP A 36 1.44 -0.16 30.62
N PRO A 37 2.34 0.17 31.57
CA PRO A 37 3.73 0.52 31.28
C PRO A 37 4.56 -0.66 30.77
N ASN A 38 4.03 -1.88 30.80
CA ASN A 38 4.72 -3.08 30.33
C ASN A 38 4.13 -3.65 29.04
N LEU A 39 3.09 -3.04 28.45
CA LEU A 39 2.37 -3.56 27.29
C LEU A 39 3.33 -4.00 26.15
N ILE A 40 4.17 -3.09 25.67
CA ILE A 40 5.06 -3.35 24.53
C ILE A 40 6.13 -4.37 24.92
N SER A 41 6.67 -4.26 26.14
CA SER A 41 7.64 -5.23 26.63
C SER A 41 7.03 -6.64 26.74
N GLY A 42 5.75 -6.75 27.07
CA GLY A 42 5.02 -8.01 27.15
C GLY A 42 4.85 -8.68 25.79
N PHE A 43 4.58 -7.92 24.74
CA PHE A 43 4.57 -8.42 23.36
C PHE A 43 5.98 -8.79 22.87
N GLU A 44 6.97 -7.92 23.06
CA GLU A 44 8.35 -8.18 22.60
C GLU A 44 9.01 -9.37 23.29
N SER A 45 8.66 -9.65 24.55
CA SER A 45 9.16 -10.79 25.34
C SER A 45 8.32 -12.06 25.19
N MET A 46 7.28 -12.03 24.34
CA MET A 46 6.37 -13.17 24.12
C MET A 46 5.60 -13.63 25.38
N VAL A 47 5.50 -12.76 26.38
CA VAL A 47 4.60 -12.96 27.53
C VAL A 47 3.15 -12.81 27.06
N ILE A 48 2.88 -11.78 26.25
CA ILE A 48 1.60 -11.60 25.56
C ILE A 48 1.68 -12.32 24.22
N LYS A 49 0.92 -13.41 24.08
CA LYS A 49 0.88 -14.25 22.86
C LYS A 49 -0.29 -13.86 21.96
N SER A 50 -0.33 -12.59 21.59
CA SER A 50 -1.33 -12.01 20.69
C SER A 50 -0.68 -11.10 19.66
N GLN A 51 -1.45 -10.67 18.66
CA GLN A 51 -1.11 -9.53 17.83
C GLN A 51 -1.43 -8.22 18.57
N TYR A 52 -0.71 -7.15 18.24
CA TYR A 52 -1.08 -5.81 18.67
C TYR A 52 -2.47 -5.45 18.08
N PRO A 53 -3.41 -4.96 18.90
CA PRO A 53 -4.64 -4.38 18.39
C PRO A 53 -4.35 -3.15 17.51
N HIS A 54 -5.20 -2.89 16.49
CA HIS A 54 -5.02 -1.76 15.58
C HIS A 54 -4.89 -0.43 16.33
N HIS A 55 -5.81 -0.11 17.24
CA HIS A 55 -5.75 1.13 18.04
C HIS A 55 -4.42 1.32 18.79
N VAL A 56 -3.77 0.24 19.24
CA VAL A 56 -2.44 0.31 19.88
C VAL A 56 -1.37 0.63 18.84
N LEU A 57 -1.44 0.02 17.65
CA LEU A 57 -0.53 0.33 16.54
C LEU A 57 -0.70 1.76 16.04
N SER A 58 -1.93 2.27 15.96
CA SER A 58 -2.21 3.68 15.62
C SER A 58 -1.59 4.63 16.63
N ALA A 59 -1.74 4.34 17.93
CA ALA A 59 -1.12 5.13 18.98
C ALA A 59 0.42 5.08 18.93
N ILE A 60 1.00 3.91 18.64
CA ILE A 60 2.45 3.75 18.43
C ILE A 60 2.92 4.54 17.20
N ALA A 61 2.20 4.46 16.09
CA ALA A 61 2.52 5.18 14.85
C ALA A 61 2.55 6.70 15.09
N ASN A 62 1.52 7.22 15.78
CA ASN A 62 1.43 8.63 16.15
C ASN A 62 2.59 9.05 17.06
N GLU A 63 2.88 8.28 18.11
CA GLU A 63 3.97 8.59 19.05
C GLU A 63 5.37 8.51 18.40
N LEU A 64 5.56 7.64 17.41
CA LEU A 64 6.82 7.49 16.68
C LEU A 64 6.92 8.40 15.45
N ASN A 65 5.85 9.14 15.12
CA ASN A 65 5.69 9.91 13.89
C ASN A 65 6.02 9.06 12.64
N ASP A 66 5.35 7.92 12.52
CA ASP A 66 5.49 6.93 11.46
C ASP A 66 4.14 6.68 10.79
N ASP A 67 4.17 6.24 9.53
CA ASP A 67 2.97 5.69 8.87
C ASP A 67 2.62 4.34 9.49
N ILE A 68 1.36 4.17 9.91
CA ILE A 68 0.85 2.94 10.51
C ILE A 68 1.03 1.73 9.57
N ARG A 69 1.04 1.94 8.24
CA ARG A 69 1.24 0.90 7.24
C ARG A 69 2.54 0.12 7.43
N LEU A 70 3.57 0.74 8.00
CA LEU A 70 4.88 0.15 8.24
C LEU A 70 4.83 -1.03 9.25
N TYR A 71 3.78 -1.11 10.08
CA TYR A 71 3.66 -2.18 11.07
C TYR A 71 2.92 -3.42 10.56
N TYR A 72 2.38 -3.37 9.35
CA TYR A 72 1.69 -4.48 8.71
C TYR A 72 2.56 -5.12 7.62
N PRO A 73 2.49 -6.45 7.42
CA PRO A 73 3.11 -7.11 6.28
C PRO A 73 2.72 -6.42 4.96
N PRO A 74 3.61 -6.38 3.96
CA PRO A 74 3.31 -5.77 2.65
C PRO A 74 2.11 -6.44 1.96
N ASP A 75 1.91 -7.74 2.19
CA ASP A 75 0.87 -8.53 1.54
C ASP A 75 -0.44 -8.63 2.33
N GLU A 76 -0.51 -8.07 3.56
CA GLU A 76 -1.71 -8.16 4.40
C GLU A 76 -2.72 -7.07 4.05
N ASP A 77 -4.00 -7.45 3.95
CA ASP A 77 -5.12 -6.52 3.80
C ASP A 77 -5.38 -5.82 5.13
N LEU A 78 -5.36 -4.49 5.13
CA LEU A 78 -5.63 -3.69 6.31
C LEU A 78 -7.12 -3.76 6.67
N LEU A 79 -7.41 -3.85 7.96
CA LEU A 79 -8.75 -3.64 8.50
C LEU A 79 -8.86 -2.21 9.02
N GLU A 80 -10.00 -1.58 8.81
CA GLU A 80 -10.34 -0.32 9.49
C GLU A 80 -10.58 -0.56 11.00
N ASP A 81 -10.59 0.52 11.78
CA ASP A 81 -10.83 0.48 13.24
C ASP A 81 -12.22 -0.08 13.61
N ASP A 82 -13.19 -0.03 12.68
CA ASP A 82 -14.52 -0.61 12.83
C ASP A 82 -14.58 -2.11 12.47
N GLY A 83 -13.45 -2.69 12.05
CA GLY A 83 -13.35 -4.08 11.59
C GLY A 83 -13.84 -4.30 10.17
N SER A 84 -14.23 -3.25 9.44
CA SER A 84 -14.51 -3.34 8.02
C SER A 84 -13.22 -3.59 7.23
N ARG A 85 -13.35 -4.37 6.16
CA ARG A 85 -12.20 -4.69 5.30
C ARG A 85 -11.94 -3.51 4.40
N PHE A 86 -10.68 -3.14 4.24
CA PHE A 86 -10.29 -2.33 3.10
C PHE A 86 -10.58 -3.14 1.84
N VAL A 87 -11.69 -2.83 1.15
CA VAL A 87 -12.00 -3.44 -0.14
C VAL A 87 -11.05 -2.81 -1.13
N LYS A 88 -9.91 -3.44 -1.38
CA LYS A 88 -9.09 -3.12 -2.54
C LYS A 88 -9.96 -3.38 -3.76
N GLU A 89 -10.33 -2.33 -4.47
CA GLU A 89 -10.93 -2.45 -5.77
C GLU A 89 -9.91 -3.15 -6.67
N ILE A 90 -10.25 -4.36 -7.14
CA ILE A 90 -9.39 -5.10 -8.05
C ILE A 90 -9.53 -4.43 -9.42
N ILE A 91 -8.53 -3.64 -9.78
CA ILE A 91 -8.45 -3.03 -11.10
C ILE A 91 -8.02 -4.11 -12.09
N SER A 92 -8.87 -4.40 -13.07
CA SER A 92 -8.55 -5.31 -14.17
C SER A 92 -8.13 -4.55 -15.40
N LEU A 93 -6.87 -4.69 -15.83
CA LEU A 93 -6.41 -4.19 -17.13
C LEU A 93 -7.07 -4.90 -18.33
N SER A 94 -7.92 -5.89 -18.08
CA SER A 94 -8.78 -6.53 -19.08
C SER A 94 -10.22 -5.95 -19.09
N ASN A 95 -10.50 -4.95 -18.27
CA ASN A 95 -11.71 -4.14 -18.30
C ASN A 95 -11.34 -2.73 -18.79
N ILE A 96 -12.17 -2.16 -19.67
CA ILE A 96 -11.91 -0.85 -20.27
C ILE A 96 -12.04 0.30 -19.28
N ASP A 97 -12.99 0.24 -18.35
CA ASP A 97 -13.23 1.30 -17.37
C ASP A 97 -12.06 1.38 -16.40
N ASP A 98 -11.67 0.23 -15.85
CA ASP A 98 -10.49 0.05 -14.99
C ASP A 98 -9.20 0.48 -15.68
N CYS A 99 -9.00 0.07 -16.93
CA CYS A 99 -7.82 0.47 -17.70
C CYS A 99 -7.80 1.98 -17.95
N THR A 100 -8.96 2.59 -18.17
CA THR A 100 -9.09 4.04 -18.34
C THR A 100 -8.73 4.80 -17.06
N LEU A 101 -9.10 4.28 -15.88
CA LEU A 101 -8.67 4.83 -14.60
C LEU A 101 -7.14 4.82 -14.48
N VAL A 102 -6.51 3.69 -14.80
CA VAL A 102 -5.04 3.56 -14.77
C VAL A 102 -4.37 4.54 -15.73
N ILE A 103 -4.85 4.65 -16.97
CA ILE A 103 -4.30 5.60 -17.95
C ILE A 103 -4.44 7.05 -17.46
N ASN A 104 -5.56 7.42 -16.83
CA ASN A 104 -5.72 8.75 -16.25
C ASN A 104 -4.72 9.01 -15.12
N GLU A 105 -4.48 8.04 -14.24
CA GLU A 105 -3.48 8.18 -13.18
C GLU A 105 -2.05 8.24 -13.73
N MET A 106 -1.74 7.49 -14.79
CA MET A 106 -0.45 7.61 -15.50
C MET A 106 -0.27 9.00 -16.14
N ILE A 107 -1.34 9.61 -16.65
CA ILE A 107 -1.32 11.00 -17.14
C ILE A 107 -1.04 11.96 -15.98
N ASN A 108 -1.75 11.82 -14.86
CA ASN A 108 -1.55 12.64 -13.66
C ASN A 108 -0.13 12.48 -13.06
N ALA A 109 0.47 11.30 -13.25
CA ALA A 109 1.83 10.97 -12.84
C ALA A 109 2.89 11.29 -13.92
N ASP A 110 2.56 12.12 -14.91
CA ASP A 110 3.49 12.65 -15.90
C ASP A 110 4.20 11.59 -16.78
N CYS A 111 3.63 10.39 -16.89
CA CYS A 111 4.25 9.29 -17.63
C CYS A 111 4.31 9.54 -19.15
N PHE A 112 3.41 10.38 -19.67
CA PHE A 112 3.29 10.66 -21.11
C PHE A 112 4.07 11.92 -21.58
N ILE A 113 4.76 12.66 -20.70
CA ILE A 113 5.48 13.90 -21.06
C ILE A 113 6.46 13.68 -22.22
N ASN A 114 7.19 12.55 -22.21
CA ASN A 114 8.20 12.23 -23.23
C ASN A 114 7.68 11.38 -24.39
N GLY A 115 6.36 11.16 -24.45
CA GLY A 115 5.73 10.35 -25.47
C GLY A 115 5.86 8.85 -25.22
N MET A 116 4.73 8.17 -25.01
CA MET A 116 4.67 6.70 -24.89
C MET A 116 3.88 6.10 -26.04
N SER A 117 4.40 5.03 -26.66
CA SER A 117 3.60 4.25 -27.59
C SER A 117 2.62 3.33 -26.85
N ALA A 118 1.64 2.76 -27.56
CA ALA A 118 0.75 1.76 -26.98
C ALA A 118 1.53 0.52 -26.51
N ASP A 119 2.61 0.15 -27.22
CA ASP A 119 3.47 -0.98 -26.86
C ASP A 119 4.30 -0.68 -25.60
N ASP A 120 4.85 0.54 -25.49
CA ASP A 120 5.56 0.98 -24.27
C ASP A 120 4.64 1.01 -23.06
N THR A 121 3.42 1.51 -23.24
CA THR A 121 2.38 1.55 -22.20
C THR A 121 2.00 0.12 -21.79
N SER A 122 1.82 -0.77 -22.75
CA SER A 122 1.54 -2.19 -22.49
C SER A 122 2.65 -2.83 -21.68
N LYS A 123 3.92 -2.64 -22.05
CA LYS A 123 5.09 -3.14 -21.32
C LYS A 123 5.17 -2.60 -19.89
N TYR A 124 4.85 -1.32 -19.70
CA TYR A 124 4.86 -0.69 -18.38
C TYR A 124 3.79 -1.28 -17.46
N LEU A 125 2.60 -1.58 -18.01
CA LEU A 125 1.49 -2.19 -17.29
C LEU A 125 1.62 -3.72 -17.12
N HIS A 126 2.77 -4.29 -17.48
CA HIS A 126 3.00 -5.72 -17.62
C HIS A 126 3.75 -6.36 -16.44
N GLU A 127 3.58 -5.88 -15.19
CA GLU A 127 4.07 -6.61 -14.01
C GLU A 127 3.17 -7.84 -13.74
N TYR A 128 3.59 -9.01 -14.24
CA TYR A 128 3.05 -10.35 -13.93
C TYR A 128 1.74 -10.80 -14.61
N GLY A 129 1.12 -10.03 -15.50
CA GLY A 129 -0.06 -10.43 -16.30
C GLY A 129 0.15 -10.41 -17.82
N LYS A 130 -0.81 -10.88 -18.61
CA LYS A 130 -0.95 -10.56 -20.04
C LYS A 130 -2.10 -9.53 -20.18
N PRO A 131 -1.87 -8.22 -19.99
CA PRO A 131 -2.88 -7.22 -20.32
C PRO A 131 -3.38 -7.41 -21.74
N ASN A 132 -4.67 -7.13 -21.94
CA ASN A 132 -5.27 -7.18 -23.25
C ASN A 132 -4.84 -5.92 -24.02
N SER A 133 -3.89 -6.05 -24.94
CA SER A 133 -3.34 -4.93 -25.72
C SER A 133 -4.42 -4.11 -26.43
N LEU A 134 -5.52 -4.75 -26.83
CA LEU A 134 -6.67 -4.06 -27.44
C LEU A 134 -7.35 -3.10 -26.47
N ILE A 135 -7.43 -3.45 -25.17
CA ILE A 135 -8.08 -2.62 -24.15
C ILE A 135 -7.22 -1.42 -23.80
N ILE A 136 -5.90 -1.61 -23.72
CA ILE A 136 -4.95 -0.50 -23.53
C ILE A 136 -5.05 0.47 -24.71
N GLU A 137 -5.07 -0.03 -25.94
CA GLU A 137 -5.26 0.83 -27.12
C GLU A 137 -6.60 1.59 -27.10
N GLN A 138 -7.67 0.94 -26.66
CA GLN A 138 -8.98 1.57 -26.53
C GLN A 138 -8.97 2.68 -25.46
N ALA A 139 -8.35 2.43 -24.31
CA ALA A 139 -8.22 3.41 -23.23
C ALA A 139 -7.37 4.63 -23.67
N LEU A 140 -6.25 4.40 -24.35
CA LEU A 140 -5.41 5.47 -24.90
C LEU A 140 -6.17 6.32 -25.93
N LYS A 141 -6.91 5.68 -26.85
CA LYS A 141 -7.77 6.39 -27.81
C LYS A 141 -8.92 7.16 -27.14
N ALA A 142 -9.46 6.64 -26.03
CA ALA A 142 -10.47 7.35 -25.26
C ALA A 142 -9.88 8.62 -24.61
N ALA A 143 -8.67 8.52 -24.05
CA ALA A 143 -7.94 9.68 -23.51
C ALA A 143 -7.58 10.70 -24.60
N GLU A 144 -7.20 10.25 -25.80
CA GLU A 144 -6.99 11.12 -26.97
C GLU A 144 -8.26 11.86 -27.35
N LYS A 145 -9.40 11.15 -27.50
CA LYS A 145 -10.70 11.76 -27.80
C LYS A 145 -11.17 12.75 -26.74
N ALA A 146 -10.77 12.53 -25.48
CA ALA A 146 -11.03 13.43 -24.37
C ALA A 146 -10.07 14.64 -24.32
N ASN A 147 -9.15 14.78 -25.29
CA ASN A 147 -8.10 15.79 -25.35
C ASN A 147 -7.14 15.76 -24.15
N LYS A 148 -7.00 14.61 -23.48
CA LYS A 148 -6.02 14.40 -22.40
C LYS A 148 -4.68 13.93 -22.92
N LEU A 149 -4.65 13.33 -24.11
CA LEU A 149 -3.46 12.90 -24.81
C LEU A 149 -3.51 13.37 -26.26
N ASN A 150 -2.34 13.61 -26.85
CA ASN A 150 -2.18 13.90 -28.27
C ASN A 150 -1.34 12.81 -28.93
N LEU A 151 -1.84 12.24 -30.03
CA LEU A 151 -1.10 11.25 -30.80
C LEU A 151 -0.19 11.94 -31.83
N GLN A 152 1.12 11.78 -31.69
CA GLN A 152 2.13 12.27 -32.63
C GLN A 152 3.15 11.18 -32.93
N ASN A 153 3.41 10.90 -34.22
CA ASN A 153 4.39 9.91 -34.65
C ASN A 153 4.23 8.51 -33.99
N GLY A 154 2.99 8.09 -33.73
CA GLY A 154 2.69 6.80 -33.08
C GLY A 154 2.89 6.77 -31.56
N LYS A 155 3.09 7.94 -30.92
CA LYS A 155 3.22 8.08 -29.47
C LYS A 155 2.19 9.06 -28.91
N TYR A 156 1.74 8.80 -27.69
CA TYR A 156 0.81 9.63 -26.95
C TYR A 156 1.55 10.57 -26.00
N PHE A 157 1.15 11.84 -25.98
CA PHE A 157 1.73 12.90 -25.15
C PHE A 157 0.65 13.60 -24.34
N SER A 158 0.90 13.84 -23.05
CA SER A 158 0.07 14.65 -22.16
C SER A 158 0.49 16.11 -22.17
#